data_AF-A0A2T2SZG3-F1
#
_entry.id   AF-A0A2T2SZG3-F1
#
_cell.length_a   1.000
_cell.length_b   1.000
_cell.length_c   1.000
_cell.angle_alpha   90.00
_cell.angle_beta   90.00
_cell.angle_gamma   90.00
#
_symmetry.space_group_name_H-M   'P 1'
#
loop_
_entity.id
_entity.type
_entity.pdbx_description
1 polymer ?
#
loop_
_entity_poly.entity_id
_entity_poly.type
_entity_poly.pdbx_seq_one_letter_code
_entity_poly.pdbx_strand_id
1 'polypeptide(L)'
;MATSSGTIQTGVQIVLGIAIVVLAYFLYQSITEPYDRIERQQRITEETRARMTNIRTALVDYERDSASYPDSLNLLLQHVRNDSILSTRQDSVFEGPINLDSLLYSPRTGNRFQYTVNDTGRVETYLLEDPDTDDEIGTLSGDPTQADAASWE
;
A
#
# COMPACT_ATOMS: atom_id res chain seq x y z
N MET A 1 9.80 53.68 52.38
CA MET A 1 8.90 52.60 51.98
C MET A 1 9.52 51.94 50.75
N ALA A 2 10.31 50.88 50.96
CA ALA A 2 11.05 50.19 49.91
C ALA A 2 10.60 48.73 49.95
N THR A 3 9.49 48.46 49.27
CA THR A 3 8.93 47.11 49.17
C THR A 3 8.68 46.81 47.71
N SER A 4 9.10 45.62 47.30
CA SER A 4 8.63 44.84 46.14
C SER A 4 9.42 44.80 44.83
N SER A 5 10.69 45.24 44.76
CA SER A 5 11.50 44.95 43.55
C SER A 5 11.80 43.44 43.39
N GLY A 6 12.05 42.72 44.50
CA GLY A 6 12.36 41.29 44.47
C GLY A 6 11.18 40.40 44.08
N THR A 7 9.96 40.71 44.54
CA THR A 7 8.76 39.91 44.27
C THR A 7 8.28 40.01 42.83
N ILE A 8 8.46 41.17 42.19
CA ILE A 8 8.12 41.37 40.77
C ILE A 8 9.09 40.58 39.88
N GLN A 9 10.38 40.60 40.21
CA GLN A 9 11.40 39.86 39.47
C GLN A 9 11.18 38.35 39.57
N THR A 10 10.85 37.83 40.76
CA THR A 10 10.51 36.41 40.96
C THR A 10 9.23 36.02 40.22
N GLY A 11 8.19 36.87 40.22
CA GLY A 11 6.95 36.61 39.50
C GLY A 11 7.14 36.48 37.99
N VAL A 12 7.91 37.38 37.38
CA VAL A 12 8.25 37.32 35.95
C VAL A 12 9.06 36.05 35.62
N GLN A 13 9.96 35.63 36.51
CA GLN A 13 10.79 34.44 36.31
C GLN A 13 9.96 33.14 36.35
N ILE A 14 8.97 33.07 37.23
CA ILE A 14 8.03 31.94 37.32
C ILE A 14 7.15 31.88 36.06
N VAL A 15 6.59 33.02 35.64
CA VAL A 15 5.76 33.09 34.42
C VAL A 15 6.57 32.70 33.19
N LEU A 16 7.82 33.16 33.08
CA LEU A 16 8.72 32.79 32.00
C LEU A 16 9.04 31.29 32.02
N GLY A 17 9.28 30.72 33.20
CA GLY A 17 9.48 29.28 33.36
C GLY A 17 8.27 28.46 32.91
N ILE A 18 7.06 28.87 33.31
CA ILE A 18 5.81 28.25 32.87
C ILE A 18 5.63 28.39 31.35
N ALA A 19 5.90 29.57 30.79
CA ALA A 19 5.81 29.81 29.36
C ALA A 19 6.78 28.90 28.58
N ILE A 20 8.00 28.70 29.07
CA ILE A 20 8.97 27.78 28.46
C ILE A 20 8.44 26.34 28.48
N VAL A 21 7.86 25.88 29.59
CA VAL A 21 7.29 24.52 29.69
C VAL A 21 6.09 24.34 28.76
N VAL A 22 5.19 25.32 28.70
CA VAL A 22 4.02 25.29 27.79
C VAL A 22 4.47 25.29 26.34
N LEU A 23 5.43 26.14 25.96
CA LEU A 23 5.98 26.18 24.61
C LEU A 23 6.71 24.88 24.24
N ALA A 24 7.45 24.29 25.18
CA ALA A 24 8.10 23.00 24.98
C ALA A 24 7.08 21.87 24.73
N TYR A 25 5.97 21.86 25.48
CA TYR A 25 4.87 20.93 25.26
C TYR A 25 4.20 21.15 23.89
N PHE A 26 3.94 22.40 23.52
CA PHE A 26 3.35 22.75 22.23
C PHE A 26 4.25 22.35 21.06
N LEU A 27 5.57 22.52 21.18
CA LEU A 27 6.54 22.08 20.17
C LEU A 27 6.52 20.56 20.02
N TYR A 28 6.49 19.82 21.14
CA TYR A 28 6.44 18.36 21.13
C TYR A 28 5.17 17.83 20.45
N GLN A 29 4.01 18.40 20.78
CA GLN A 29 2.75 17.99 20.17
C GLN A 29 2.69 18.35 18.69
N SER A 30 3.15 19.55 18.31
CA SER A 30 3.13 20.02 16.92
C SER A 30 4.04 19.21 15.98
N ILE A 31 5.06 18.52 16.50
CA ILE A 31 5.95 17.66 15.70
C ILE A 31 5.43 16.22 15.62
N THR A 32 4.80 15.70 16.69
CA THR A 32 4.41 14.29 16.79
C THR A 32 3.11 13.97 16.04
N GLU A 33 2.12 14.86 16.04
CA GLU A 33 0.80 14.63 15.43
C GLU A 33 0.77 14.42 13.90
N PRO A 34 1.62 15.07 13.07
CA PRO A 34 1.61 14.83 11.62
C PRO A 34 2.29 13.51 11.19
N TYR A 35 3.15 12.92 12.02
CA TYR A 35 3.93 11.73 11.64
C TYR A 35 3.06 10.48 11.51
N ASP A 36 2.14 10.27 12.43
CA ASP A 36 1.27 9.07 12.47
C ASP A 36 0.30 8.98 11.29
N ARG A 37 0.00 10.09 10.62
CA ARG A 37 -0.89 10.12 9.46
C ARG A 37 -0.17 9.62 8.21
N ILE A 38 1.09 9.99 8.06
CA ILE A 38 1.90 9.67 6.88
C ILE A 38 2.31 8.20 6.91
N GLU A 39 2.77 7.69 8.05
CA GLU A 39 3.21 6.30 8.18
C GLU A 39 2.06 5.32 7.92
N ARG A 40 0.85 5.62 8.39
CA ARG A 40 -0.34 4.79 8.12
C ARG A 40 -0.72 4.76 6.64
N GLN A 41 -0.63 5.89 5.96
CA GLN A 41 -0.92 5.96 4.52
C GLN A 41 0.14 5.20 3.71
N GLN A 42 1.42 5.33 4.08
CA GLN A 42 2.51 4.60 3.44
C GLN A 42 2.32 3.09 3.60
N ARG A 43 2.03 2.61 4.82
CA ARG A 43 1.77 1.18 5.05
C ARG A 43 0.62 0.65 4.21
N ILE A 44 -0.51 1.36 4.14
CA ILE A 44 -1.66 0.92 3.33
C ILE A 44 -1.28 0.87 1.85
N THR A 45 -0.54 1.85 1.35
CA THR A 45 -0.07 1.86 -0.04
C THR A 45 0.90 0.71 -0.32
N GLU A 46 1.85 0.46 0.57
CA GLU A 46 2.78 -0.68 0.48
C GLU A 46 2.04 -2.01 0.50
N GLU A 47 1.06 -2.20 1.39
CA GLU A 47 0.22 -3.40 1.44
C GLU A 47 -0.61 -3.57 0.16
N THR A 48 -1.13 -2.47 -0.39
CA THR A 48 -1.89 -2.48 -1.66
C THR A 48 -0.99 -2.93 -2.80
N ARG A 49 0.20 -2.33 -2.93
CA ARG A 49 1.19 -2.68 -3.94
C ARG A 49 1.68 -4.11 -3.79
N ALA A 50 1.95 -4.57 -2.56
CA ALA A 50 2.32 -5.96 -2.29
C ALA A 50 1.21 -6.93 -2.72
N ARG A 51 -0.07 -6.62 -2.49
CA ARG A 51 -1.18 -7.44 -2.99
C ARG A 51 -1.26 -7.46 -4.51
N MET A 52 -1.11 -6.31 -5.17
CA MET A 52 -1.09 -6.24 -6.63
C MET A 52 0.10 -7.03 -7.20
N THR A 53 1.29 -6.92 -6.60
CA THR A 53 2.46 -7.74 -6.94
C THR A 53 2.18 -9.23 -6.74
N ASN A 54 1.50 -9.63 -5.66
CA ASN A 54 1.12 -11.02 -5.45
C ASN A 54 0.14 -11.53 -6.52
N ILE A 55 -0.82 -10.69 -6.95
CA ILE A 55 -1.71 -11.02 -8.07
C ILE A 55 -0.91 -11.17 -9.37
N ARG A 56 0.01 -10.23 -9.67
CA ARG A 56 0.94 -10.33 -10.80
C ARG A 56 1.71 -11.64 -10.79
N THR A 57 2.32 -12.02 -9.67
CA THR A 57 3.06 -13.28 -9.54
C THR A 57 2.17 -14.48 -9.86
N ALA A 58 0.92 -14.49 -9.36
CA ALA A 58 -0.02 -15.55 -9.69
C ALA A 58 -0.43 -15.55 -11.17
N LEU A 59 -0.61 -14.37 -11.79
CA LEU A 59 -0.94 -14.23 -13.21
C LEU A 59 0.18 -14.77 -14.10
N VAL A 60 1.43 -14.42 -13.81
CA VAL A 60 2.61 -14.92 -14.53
C VAL A 60 2.77 -16.43 -14.37
N ASP A 61 2.50 -16.97 -13.17
CA ASP A 61 2.53 -18.41 -12.94
C ASP A 61 1.43 -19.14 -13.74
N TYR A 62 0.22 -18.59 -13.76
CA TYR A 62 -0.89 -19.09 -14.58
C TYR A 62 -0.57 -19.05 -16.07
N GLU A 63 -0.05 -17.94 -16.58
CA GLU A 63 0.38 -17.78 -17.97
C GLU A 63 1.44 -18.82 -18.33
N ARG A 64 2.37 -19.11 -17.41
CA ARG A 64 3.40 -20.12 -17.61
C ARG A 64 2.85 -21.55 -17.72
N ASP A 65 1.75 -21.86 -17.04
CA ASP A 65 1.09 -23.18 -17.09
C ASP A 65 0.13 -23.30 -18.28
N SER A 66 -0.71 -22.29 -18.51
CA SER A 66 -1.81 -22.30 -19.48
C SER A 66 -1.47 -21.59 -20.81
N ALA A 67 -0.27 -21.02 -20.94
CA ALA A 67 0.20 -20.24 -22.09
C ALA A 67 -0.66 -19.01 -22.46
N SER A 68 -1.51 -18.58 -21.52
CA SER A 68 -2.42 -17.42 -21.61
C SER A 68 -2.79 -16.98 -20.19
N TYR A 69 -3.04 -15.70 -20.00
CA TYR A 69 -3.62 -15.08 -18.83
C TYR A 69 -5.09 -15.49 -18.65
N PRO A 70 -5.59 -15.53 -17.41
CA PRO A 70 -6.96 -15.96 -17.14
C PRO A 70 -7.97 -14.87 -17.50
N ASP A 71 -9.11 -15.24 -18.09
CA ASP A 71 -10.20 -14.29 -18.45
C ASP A 71 -10.75 -13.48 -17.26
N SER A 72 -10.53 -13.95 -16.03
CA SER A 72 -10.95 -13.24 -14.84
C SER A 72 -10.11 -13.59 -13.62
N LEU A 73 -10.01 -12.64 -12.67
CA LEU A 73 -9.38 -12.88 -11.37
C LEU A 73 -10.01 -14.02 -10.55
N ASN A 74 -11.27 -14.39 -10.82
CA ASN A 74 -11.91 -15.53 -10.17
C ASN A 74 -11.31 -16.86 -10.63
N LEU A 75 -11.00 -16.98 -11.94
CA LEU A 75 -10.35 -18.16 -12.50
C LEU A 75 -8.91 -18.28 -11.98
N LEU A 76 -8.20 -17.15 -11.90
CA LEU A 76 -6.89 -17.09 -11.24
C LEU A 76 -6.98 -17.61 -9.81
N LEU A 77 -7.94 -17.11 -9.02
CA LEU A 77 -8.11 -17.52 -7.63
C LEU A 77 -8.44 -19.02 -7.50
N GLN A 78 -9.25 -19.55 -8.41
CA GLN A 78 -9.55 -20.98 -8.44
C GLN A 78 -8.31 -21.81 -8.78
N HIS A 79 -7.49 -21.34 -9.72
CA HIS A 79 -6.23 -21.99 -10.08
C HIS A 79 -5.27 -22.01 -8.88
N VAL A 80 -5.03 -20.86 -8.23
CA VAL A 80 -4.16 -20.77 -7.04
C VAL A 80 -4.64 -21.68 -5.90
N ARG A 81 -5.95 -21.84 -5.72
CA ARG A 81 -6.53 -22.75 -4.71
C ARG A 81 -6.39 -24.23 -5.07
N ASN A 82 -6.55 -24.56 -6.35
CA ASN A 82 -6.42 -25.93 -6.82
C ASN A 82 -4.95 -26.37 -6.91
N ASP A 83 -4.07 -25.42 -7.18
CA ASP A 83 -2.64 -25.67 -7.24
C ASP A 83 -2.07 -25.85 -5.81
N SER A 84 -1.73 -27.11 -5.53
CA SER A 84 -1.15 -27.54 -4.26
C SER A 84 0.27 -27.02 -4.05
N ILE A 85 1.01 -26.67 -5.11
CA ILE A 85 2.35 -26.09 -5.03
C ILE A 85 2.26 -24.62 -4.60
N LEU A 86 1.41 -23.83 -5.26
CA LEU A 86 1.16 -22.45 -4.88
C LEU A 86 0.58 -22.37 -3.47
N SER A 87 -0.32 -23.28 -3.11
CA SER A 87 -0.90 -23.36 -1.77
C SER A 87 0.09 -23.77 -0.68
N THR A 88 1.10 -24.59 -1.00
CA THR A 88 2.11 -25.05 -0.01
C THR A 88 3.30 -24.09 0.09
N ARG A 89 3.62 -23.35 -0.97
CA ARG A 89 4.77 -22.42 -1.03
C ARG A 89 4.35 -20.96 -0.99
N GLN A 90 3.17 -20.65 -0.45
CA GLN A 90 2.67 -19.27 -0.38
C GLN A 90 3.70 -18.33 0.24
N ASP A 91 4.33 -18.73 1.34
CA ASP A 91 5.35 -17.94 2.04
C ASP A 91 6.65 -17.70 1.25
N SER A 92 6.91 -18.46 0.18
CA SER A 92 8.10 -18.32 -0.66
C SER A 92 7.82 -17.65 -1.99
N VAL A 93 6.60 -17.75 -2.51
CA VAL A 93 6.17 -17.19 -3.80
C VAL A 93 5.61 -15.78 -3.61
N PHE A 94 4.93 -15.52 -2.50
CA PHE A 94 4.32 -14.24 -2.20
C PHE A 94 5.12 -13.48 -1.15
N GLU A 95 5.03 -12.15 -1.19
CA GLU A 95 5.66 -11.27 -0.20
C GLU A 95 4.86 -11.26 1.11
N GLY A 96 4.85 -12.39 1.81
CA GLY A 96 4.24 -12.55 3.13
C GLY A 96 2.92 -13.33 3.16
N PRO A 97 2.25 -13.37 4.34
CA PRO A 97 1.05 -14.17 4.53
C PRO A 97 -0.11 -13.61 3.71
N ILE A 98 -0.55 -14.36 2.70
CA ILE A 98 -1.67 -13.96 1.84
C ILE A 98 -3.00 -14.55 2.32
N ASN A 99 -4.05 -13.73 2.27
CA ASN A 99 -5.42 -14.21 2.40
C ASN A 99 -6.06 -14.28 1.02
N LEU A 100 -6.22 -15.48 0.47
CA LEU A 100 -6.76 -15.69 -0.87
C LEU A 100 -8.15 -15.08 -1.08
N ASP A 101 -9.02 -15.11 -0.06
CA ASP A 101 -10.35 -14.47 -0.14
C ASP A 101 -10.30 -12.94 -0.23
N SER A 102 -9.27 -12.32 0.37
CA SER A 102 -9.10 -10.86 0.36
C SER A 102 -8.11 -10.38 -0.69
N LEU A 103 -7.45 -11.30 -1.40
CA LEU A 103 -6.36 -11.00 -2.33
C LEU A 103 -6.84 -10.06 -3.45
N LEU A 104 -8.06 -10.27 -3.93
CA LEU A 104 -8.65 -9.50 -5.03
C LEU A 104 -9.20 -8.12 -4.60
N TYR A 105 -9.02 -7.74 -3.34
CA TYR A 105 -9.56 -6.50 -2.77
C TYR A 105 -8.46 -5.59 -2.23
N SER A 106 -8.60 -4.30 -2.49
CA SER A 106 -7.71 -3.26 -1.99
C SER A 106 -7.80 -3.17 -0.46
N PRO A 107 -6.67 -3.19 0.28
CA PRO A 107 -6.67 -3.05 1.74
C PRO A 107 -7.07 -1.65 2.19
N ARG A 108 -7.00 -0.66 1.29
CA ARG A 108 -7.33 0.74 1.57
C ARG A 108 -8.84 0.94 1.77
N THR A 109 -9.64 0.38 0.87
CA THR A 109 -11.09 0.64 0.78
C THR A 109 -11.93 -0.62 0.87
N GLY A 110 -11.34 -1.80 0.61
CA GLY A 110 -12.06 -3.05 0.43
C GLY A 110 -12.69 -3.20 -0.96
N ASN A 111 -12.45 -2.26 -1.88
CA ASN A 111 -12.94 -2.36 -3.25
C ASN A 111 -12.16 -3.43 -4.02
N ARG A 112 -12.80 -4.04 -5.01
CA ARG A 112 -12.16 -5.09 -5.82
C ARG A 112 -11.23 -4.45 -6.86
N PHE A 113 -10.05 -5.03 -7.06
CA PHE A 113 -9.16 -4.65 -8.17
C PHE A 113 -9.85 -4.87 -9.52
N GLN A 114 -9.63 -3.94 -10.44
CA GLN A 114 -10.13 -4.04 -11.81
C GLN A 114 -9.12 -4.81 -12.65
N TYR A 115 -9.61 -5.73 -13.47
CA TYR A 115 -8.76 -6.59 -14.28
C TYR A 115 -9.35 -6.70 -15.68
N THR A 116 -8.51 -6.42 -16.67
CA THR A 116 -8.85 -6.47 -18.10
C THR A 116 -7.74 -7.21 -18.83
N VAL A 117 -8.10 -8.17 -19.67
CA VAL A 117 -7.17 -8.87 -20.56
C VAL A 117 -7.37 -8.40 -22.00
N ASN A 118 -6.27 -8.28 -22.75
CA ASN A 118 -6.26 -8.03 -24.18
C ASN A 118 -5.47 -9.12 -24.90
N ASP A 119 -6.23 -10.01 -25.54
CA ASP A 119 -5.78 -11.16 -26.35
C ASP A 119 -5.78 -10.85 -27.87
N THR A 120 -6.26 -9.68 -28.27
CA THR A 120 -6.34 -9.28 -29.68
C THR A 120 -5.02 -8.79 -30.27
N GLY A 121 -4.02 -8.56 -29.40
CA GLY A 121 -2.68 -8.12 -29.77
C GLY A 121 -1.78 -9.22 -30.36
N ARG A 122 -0.55 -8.85 -30.73
CA ARG A 122 0.48 -9.84 -31.12
C ARG A 122 1.01 -10.62 -29.91
N VAL A 123 0.94 -9.99 -28.74
CA VAL A 123 1.28 -10.56 -27.44
C VAL A 123 0.06 -10.31 -26.57
N GLU A 124 -0.35 -11.34 -25.84
CA GLU A 124 -1.42 -11.21 -24.86
C GLU A 124 -0.92 -10.32 -23.71
N THR A 125 -1.75 -9.38 -23.30
CA THR A 125 -1.38 -8.43 -22.24
C THR A 125 -2.57 -8.24 -21.30
N TYR A 126 -2.32 -7.90 -20.05
CA TYR A 126 -3.37 -7.61 -19.08
C TYR A 126 -3.12 -6.25 -18.42
N LEU A 127 -4.19 -5.71 -17.83
CA LEU A 127 -4.16 -4.51 -17.03
C LEU A 127 -4.89 -4.81 -15.71
N LEU A 128 -4.17 -4.63 -14.61
CA LEU A 128 -4.64 -4.75 -13.24
C LEU A 128 -4.57 -3.38 -12.57
N GLU A 129 -5.71 -2.83 -12.14
CA GLU A 129 -5.81 -1.46 -11.63
C GLU A 129 -6.44 -1.44 -10.22
N ASP A 130 -5.94 -0.57 -9.35
CA ASP A 130 -6.63 -0.19 -8.13
C ASP A 130 -7.76 0.82 -8.47
N PRO A 131 -9.02 0.55 -8.08
CA PRO A 131 -10.14 1.46 -8.38
C PRO A 131 -10.06 2.82 -7.67
N ASP A 132 -9.23 2.94 -6.63
CA ASP A 132 -9.12 4.10 -5.77
C ASP A 132 -7.81 4.89 -6.00
N THR A 133 -6.86 4.38 -6.78
CA THR A 133 -5.59 5.06 -7.13
C THR A 133 -5.19 4.87 -8.60
N ASP A 134 -4.11 5.56 -9.01
CA ASP A 134 -3.45 5.41 -10.32
C ASP A 134 -2.39 4.28 -10.30
N ASP A 135 -2.47 3.39 -9.28
CA ASP A 135 -1.56 2.25 -9.18
C ASP A 135 -2.10 1.15 -10.12
N GLU A 136 -1.32 0.81 -11.14
CA GLU A 136 -1.66 -0.20 -12.14
C GLU A 136 -0.48 -1.13 -12.41
N ILE A 137 -0.77 -2.36 -12.83
CA ILE A 137 0.20 -3.33 -13.34
C ILE A 137 -0.24 -3.79 -14.71
N GLY A 138 0.68 -3.73 -15.66
CA GLY A 138 0.52 -4.24 -17.00
C GLY A 138 0.11 -3.18 -18.01
N THR A 139 -0.39 -3.60 -19.16
CA THR A 139 -0.83 -2.70 -20.23
C THR A 139 -1.87 -3.39 -21.11
N LEU A 140 -2.67 -2.59 -21.83
CA LEU A 140 -3.52 -3.08 -22.94
C LEU A 140 -2.93 -2.77 -24.32
N SER A 141 -1.73 -2.20 -24.37
CA SER A 141 -1.08 -1.74 -25.62
C SER A 141 -0.57 -2.90 -26.49
N GLY A 142 -0.49 -4.12 -25.96
CA GLY A 142 0.14 -5.26 -26.63
C GLY A 142 1.68 -5.18 -26.65
N ASP A 143 2.26 -4.33 -25.79
CA ASP A 143 3.70 -4.20 -25.62
C ASP A 143 4.21 -5.21 -24.57
N PRO A 144 5.07 -6.16 -24.94
CA PRO A 144 5.53 -7.22 -24.03
C PRO A 144 6.43 -6.69 -22.90
N THR A 145 7.06 -5.53 -23.06
CA THR A 145 7.93 -4.97 -22.00
C THR A 145 7.12 -4.32 -20.88
N GLN A 146 5.87 -3.95 -21.18
CA GLN A 146 4.95 -3.32 -20.24
C GLN A 146 3.87 -4.28 -19.74
N ALA A 147 3.84 -5.54 -20.21
CA ALA A 147 2.81 -6.52 -19.85
C ALA A 147 2.75 -6.84 -18.35
N ASP A 148 3.90 -6.80 -17.66
CA ASP A 148 4.02 -7.08 -16.21
C ASP A 148 4.58 -5.89 -15.41
N ALA A 149 4.77 -4.73 -16.05
CA ALA A 149 5.37 -3.56 -15.42
C ALA A 149 4.37 -2.92 -14.45
N ALA A 150 4.79 -2.63 -13.22
CA ALA A 150 3.99 -1.84 -12.30
C ALA A 150 4.23 -0.34 -12.50
N SER A 151 3.20 0.49 -12.32
CA SER A 151 3.29 1.95 -12.50
C SER A 151 4.22 2.64 -11.49
N TRP A 152 4.60 1.95 -10.42
CA TRP A 152 5.46 2.45 -9.35
C TRP A 152 6.91 1.92 -9.39
N GLU A 153 7.27 1.11 -10.39
CA GLU A 153 8.63 0.61 -10.65
C GLU A 153 9.41 1.55 -11.60
#